data_AF-A0A7S1WB02-F1
#
_entry.id   AF-A0A7S1WB02-F1
#
_cell.length_a   1.000
_cell.length_b   1.000
_cell.length_c   1.000
_cell.angle_alpha   90.00
_cell.angle_beta   90.00
_cell.angle_gamma   90.00
#
_symmetry.space_group_name_H-M   'P 1'
#
loop_
_entity.id
_entity.type
_entity.pdbx_description
1 polymer ?
#
loop_
_entity_poly.entity_id
_entity_poly.type
_entity_poly.pdbx_seq_one_letter_code
_entity_poly.pdbx_strand_id
1 'polypeptide(L)'
;QRHRQVEVYPSHGGSPCPESLHEMRGCSLSPCTDQDCLIGSWVEWGECSATCGSGQQQRHREMIQRPMGPGKACEDSLSETRECLTVSGRRTPSCGETDCEWGDWSDWSGCSCSCSGGQRNRARHIKRAPRDGGAMCS
;
A
#
# COMPACT_ATOMS: atom_id res chain seq x y z
N GLN A 1 -12.57 -17.59 22.21
CA GLN A 1 -13.11 -18.95 22.05
C GLN A 1 -12.59 -19.79 23.20
N ARG A 2 -13.45 -20.53 23.92
CA ARG A 2 -13.01 -21.46 24.98
C ARG A 2 -13.52 -22.87 24.71
N HIS A 3 -12.65 -23.84 24.93
CA HIS A 3 -12.92 -25.27 24.79
C HIS A 3 -12.65 -25.93 26.13
N ARG A 4 -13.60 -26.72 26.62
CA ARG A 4 -13.42 -27.58 27.79
C ARG A 4 -13.67 -29.04 27.39
N GLN A 5 -12.99 -29.96 28.04
CA GLN A 5 -13.21 -31.40 27.87
C GLN A 5 -13.72 -31.98 29.20
N VAL A 6 -14.58 -33.00 29.13
CA VAL A 6 -15.02 -33.71 30.33
C VAL A 6 -13.90 -34.66 30.75
N GLU A 7 -13.24 -34.34 31.85
CA GLU A 7 -12.18 -35.19 32.41
C GLU A 7 -12.75 -36.28 33.34
N VAL A 8 -13.90 -36.03 33.97
CA VAL A 8 -14.56 -36.97 34.90
C VAL A 8 -16.06 -37.00 34.65
N TYR A 9 -16.59 -38.20 34.45
CA TYR A 9 -18.02 -38.43 34.27
C TYR A 9 -18.73 -38.55 35.63
N PRO A 10 -19.96 -38.00 35.78
CA PRO A 10 -20.69 -38.07 37.03
C PRO A 10 -21.07 -39.51 37.38
N SER A 11 -20.85 -39.88 38.64
CA SER A 11 -21.23 -41.17 39.23
C SER A 11 -22.04 -40.94 40.53
N HIS A 12 -22.76 -41.95 40.99
CA HIS A 12 -23.60 -41.92 42.21
C HIS A 12 -24.65 -40.79 42.25
N GLY A 13 -25.37 -40.56 41.15
CA GLY A 13 -26.46 -39.57 41.10
C GLY A 13 -26.00 -38.12 40.91
N GLY A 14 -24.71 -37.90 40.57
CA GLY A 14 -24.21 -36.58 40.19
C GLY A 14 -24.88 -36.04 38.93
N SER A 15 -25.02 -34.71 38.86
CA SER A 15 -25.65 -34.06 37.71
C SER A 15 -24.81 -34.22 36.43
N PRO A 16 -25.44 -34.42 35.26
CA PRO A 16 -24.74 -34.50 34.00
C PRO A 16 -23.89 -33.25 33.75
N CYS A 17 -22.71 -33.42 33.16
CA CYS A 17 -21.93 -32.28 32.70
C CYS A 17 -22.76 -31.45 31.70
N PRO A 18 -22.57 -30.11 31.65
CA PRO A 18 -23.27 -29.29 30.68
C PRO A 18 -22.99 -29.80 29.27
N GLU A 19 -24.06 -30.02 28.50
CA GLU A 19 -23.99 -30.58 27.14
C GLU A 19 -23.14 -29.70 26.19
N SER A 20 -23.12 -28.38 26.45
CA SER A 20 -22.27 -27.44 25.74
C SER A 20 -20.89 -27.32 26.39
N LEU A 21 -19.88 -27.89 25.74
CA LEU A 21 -18.46 -27.76 26.09
C LEU A 21 -17.73 -26.66 25.33
N HIS A 22 -18.40 -26.04 24.36
CA HIS A 22 -17.87 -24.96 23.54
C HIS A 22 -18.63 -23.68 23.85
N GLU A 23 -17.90 -22.65 24.28
CA GLU A 23 -18.48 -21.32 24.38
C GLU A 23 -17.78 -20.38 23.40
N MET A 24 -18.57 -19.93 22.43
CA MET A 24 -18.22 -18.88 21.50
C MET A 24 -18.91 -17.60 21.97
N ARG A 25 -18.11 -16.61 22.34
CA ARG A 25 -18.60 -15.24 22.53
C ARG A 25 -18.16 -14.43 21.32
N GLY A 26 -19.11 -13.79 20.66
CA GLY A 26 -18.81 -12.77 19.67
C GLY A 26 -18.14 -11.59 20.36
N CYS A 27 -17.05 -11.09 19.78
CA CYS A 27 -16.51 -9.79 20.19
C CYS A 27 -17.38 -8.71 19.55
N SER A 28 -17.90 -7.78 20.34
CA SER A 28 -18.52 -6.56 19.83
C SER A 28 -17.43 -5.63 19.30
N LEU A 29 -16.91 -5.94 18.11
CA LEU A 29 -16.19 -4.98 17.31
C LEU A 29 -17.25 -4.02 16.79
N SER A 30 -17.09 -2.71 17.05
CA SER A 30 -17.94 -1.72 16.38
C SER A 30 -17.90 -1.98 14.88
N PRO A 31 -19.05 -2.10 14.20
CA PRO A 31 -19.06 -2.29 12.77
C PRO A 31 -18.29 -1.15 12.11
N CYS A 32 -17.43 -1.47 11.14
CA CYS A 32 -16.76 -0.44 10.36
C CYS A 32 -17.83 0.43 9.69
N THR A 33 -17.74 1.74 9.87
CA THR A 33 -18.48 2.65 9.00
C THR A 33 -18.00 2.45 7.58
N ASP A 34 -18.94 2.34 6.65
CA ASP A 34 -18.65 2.28 5.23
C ASP A 34 -17.99 3.59 4.80
N GLN A 35 -16.77 3.49 4.25
CA GLN A 35 -16.01 4.64 3.81
C GLN A 35 -15.14 4.27 2.62
N ASP A 36 -15.43 4.92 1.49
CA ASP A 36 -14.63 4.80 0.28
C ASP A 36 -13.27 5.49 0.42
N CYS A 37 -12.29 4.96 -0.29
CA CYS A 37 -10.97 5.57 -0.39
C CYS A 37 -11.04 6.85 -1.24
N LEU A 38 -10.31 7.90 -0.83
CA LEU A 38 -10.13 9.11 -1.61
C LEU A 38 -8.65 9.42 -1.74
N ILE A 39 -8.19 9.56 -2.99
CA ILE A 39 -6.83 10.02 -3.31
C ILE A 39 -6.88 11.51 -3.60
N GLY A 40 -5.90 12.23 -3.10
CA GLY A 40 -5.72 13.64 -3.38
C GLY A 40 -5.27 13.93 -4.80
N SER A 41 -5.21 15.22 -5.09
CA SER A 41 -4.59 15.73 -6.30
C SER A 41 -3.09 15.42 -6.30
N TRP A 42 -2.55 15.30 -7.51
CA TRP A 42 -1.11 15.25 -7.71
C TRP A 42 -0.43 16.51 -7.19
N VAL A 43 0.74 16.35 -6.56
CA VAL A 43 1.64 17.48 -6.38
C VAL A 43 2.25 17.89 -7.73
N GLU A 44 2.83 19.08 -7.77
CA GLU A 44 3.59 19.55 -8.91
C GLU A 44 4.73 18.58 -9.26
N TRP A 45 5.06 18.50 -10.54
CA TRP A 45 6.17 17.66 -10.98
C TRP A 45 7.48 18.13 -10.34
N GLY A 46 8.26 17.17 -9.81
CA GLY A 46 9.62 17.43 -9.38
C GLY A 46 10.51 17.89 -10.54
N GLU A 47 11.70 18.39 -10.24
CA GLU A 47 12.65 18.82 -11.27
C GLU A 47 13.06 17.67 -12.20
N CYS A 48 13.50 18.02 -13.41
CA CYS A 48 14.00 17.04 -14.36
C CYS A 48 15.29 16.41 -13.81
N SER A 49 15.34 15.08 -13.76
CA SER A 49 16.49 14.36 -13.21
C SER A 49 17.79 14.55 -13.99
N ALA A 50 17.70 14.97 -15.25
CA ALA A 50 18.83 15.22 -16.12
C ALA A 50 19.02 16.73 -16.27
N THR A 51 20.28 17.16 -16.32
CA THR A 51 20.66 18.53 -16.69
C THR A 51 21.09 18.62 -18.16
N CYS A 52 21.24 17.48 -18.83
CA CYS A 52 21.56 17.40 -20.25
C CYS A 52 20.90 16.17 -20.90
N GLY A 53 20.52 16.26 -22.18
CA GLY A 53 19.80 15.20 -22.89
C GLY A 53 18.33 15.09 -22.44
N SER A 54 17.81 13.85 -22.36
CA SER A 54 16.51 13.54 -21.76
C SER A 54 16.66 12.96 -20.35
N GLY A 55 15.65 13.16 -19.51
CA GLY A 55 15.58 12.62 -18.16
C GLY A 55 14.14 12.28 -17.76
N GLN A 56 13.92 12.11 -16.47
CA GLN A 56 12.60 11.77 -15.92
C GLN A 56 12.23 12.69 -14.75
N GLN A 57 10.94 12.99 -14.63
CA GLN A 57 10.35 13.63 -13.46
C GLN A 57 9.47 12.61 -12.74
N GLN A 58 9.39 12.77 -11.42
CA GLN A 58 8.48 12.02 -10.57
C GLN A 58 7.54 12.99 -9.85
N ARG A 59 6.29 12.56 -9.66
CA ARG A 59 5.35 13.20 -8.74
C ARG A 59 4.62 12.15 -7.91
N HIS A 60 4.07 12.60 -6.80
CA HIS A 60 3.30 11.76 -5.89
C HIS A 60 1.97 12.41 -5.51
N ARG A 61 1.06 11.60 -5.00
CA ARG A 61 -0.17 12.05 -4.35
C ARG A 61 -0.44 11.20 -3.13
N GLU A 62 -1.24 11.72 -2.23
CA GLU A 62 -1.52 11.06 -0.96
C GLU A 62 -2.95 10.53 -0.94
N MET A 63 -3.14 9.45 -0.18
CA MET A 63 -4.47 8.99 0.19
C MET A 63 -5.02 9.93 1.27
N ILE A 64 -5.96 10.80 0.90
CA ILE A 64 -6.60 11.75 1.82
C ILE A 64 -7.60 11.02 2.73
N GLN A 65 -8.26 9.99 2.20
CA GLN A 65 -9.20 9.18 2.96
C GLN A 65 -8.93 7.70 2.75
N ARG A 66 -8.84 6.98 3.86
CA ARG A 66 -8.58 5.54 3.91
C ARG A 66 -9.87 4.74 3.72
N PRO A 67 -9.82 3.59 3.03
CA PRO A 67 -10.98 2.71 2.94
C PRO A 67 -11.26 2.03 4.28
N MET A 68 -12.53 1.87 4.60
CA MET A 68 -13.01 1.18 5.80
C MET A 68 -14.24 0.33 5.47
N GLY A 69 -14.35 -0.85 6.11
CA GLY A 69 -15.54 -1.68 5.99
C GLY A 69 -15.78 -2.18 4.56
N PRO A 70 -17.02 -2.12 4.06
CA PRO A 70 -17.35 -2.49 2.67
C PRO A 70 -16.98 -1.40 1.64
N GLY A 71 -16.35 -0.30 2.08
CA GLY A 71 -15.98 0.81 1.20
C GLY A 71 -14.94 0.43 0.16
N LYS A 72 -14.95 1.14 -0.97
CA LYS A 72 -14.07 0.89 -2.12
C LYS A 72 -12.62 1.23 -1.79
N ALA A 73 -11.72 0.30 -2.11
CA ALA A 73 -10.28 0.52 -2.00
C ALA A 73 -9.79 1.52 -3.06
N CYS A 74 -8.64 2.15 -2.79
CA CYS A 74 -7.96 2.94 -3.82
C CYS A 74 -7.31 2.00 -4.83
N GLU A 75 -7.70 2.11 -6.11
CA GLU A 75 -7.14 1.32 -7.21
C GLU A 75 -5.97 2.02 -7.90
N ASP A 76 -5.92 3.36 -7.86
CA ASP A 76 -4.88 4.08 -8.58
C ASP A 76 -3.55 4.15 -7.83
N SER A 77 -2.47 4.35 -8.60
CA SER A 77 -1.13 4.61 -8.08
C SER A 77 -1.02 5.95 -7.34
N LEU A 78 -0.20 5.95 -6.29
CA LEU A 78 0.21 7.13 -5.52
C LEU A 78 1.49 7.79 -6.07
N SER A 79 2.14 7.18 -7.06
CA SER A 79 3.35 7.71 -7.70
C SER A 79 3.25 7.60 -9.21
N GLU A 80 3.75 8.61 -9.91
CA GLU A 80 3.79 8.66 -11.37
C GLU A 80 5.12 9.23 -11.84
N THR A 81 5.59 8.75 -12.99
CA THR A 81 6.80 9.22 -13.65
C THR A 81 6.48 9.71 -15.06
N ARG A 82 7.24 10.68 -15.56
CA ARG A 82 7.16 11.14 -16.96
C ARG A 82 8.53 11.54 -17.49
N GLU A 83 8.70 11.45 -18.80
CA GLU A 83 9.87 11.98 -19.47
C GLU A 83 9.91 13.51 -19.39
N CYS A 84 11.12 14.07 -19.26
CA CYS A 84 11.40 15.48 -19.40
C CYS A 84 12.59 15.71 -20.34
N LEU A 85 12.53 16.78 -21.13
CA LEU A 85 13.60 17.21 -22.01
C LEU A 85 14.34 18.39 -21.37
N THR A 86 15.67 18.32 -21.38
CA THR A 86 16.51 19.45 -20.93
C THR A 86 16.67 20.47 -22.05
N VAL A 87 17.34 21.60 -21.77
CA VAL A 87 17.56 22.69 -22.74
C VAL A 87 18.20 22.20 -24.04
N SER A 88 18.98 21.11 -24.02
CA SER A 88 19.56 20.55 -25.23
C SER A 88 18.59 19.68 -26.05
N GLY A 89 17.43 19.28 -25.50
CA GLY A 89 16.24 18.70 -26.16
C GLY A 89 16.44 17.46 -27.04
N ARG A 90 17.69 17.04 -27.21
CA ARG A 90 18.17 16.11 -28.22
C ARG A 90 19.26 15.27 -27.55
N ARG A 91 19.37 14.01 -27.98
CA ARG A 91 20.44 13.13 -27.52
C ARG A 91 21.78 13.83 -27.67
N THR A 92 22.50 13.92 -26.57
CA THR A 92 23.77 14.61 -26.40
C THR A 92 24.77 13.56 -25.93
N PRO A 93 25.43 12.82 -26.84
CA PRO A 93 26.24 11.63 -26.50
C PRO A 93 27.32 11.86 -25.44
N SER A 94 27.75 13.11 -25.23
CA SER A 94 28.68 13.49 -24.16
C SER A 94 28.10 13.37 -22.75
N CYS A 95 26.79 13.23 -22.59
CA CYS A 95 26.11 13.09 -21.31
C CYS A 95 26.18 11.67 -20.72
N GLY A 96 26.46 10.67 -21.57
CA GLY A 96 26.47 9.27 -21.19
C GLY A 96 25.06 8.72 -21.03
N GLU A 97 24.70 7.74 -21.86
CA GLU A 97 23.44 7.02 -21.75
C GLU A 97 23.40 6.23 -20.44
N THR A 98 22.28 6.32 -19.73
CA THR A 98 22.10 5.58 -18.48
C THR A 98 20.64 5.20 -18.33
N ASP A 99 20.38 3.93 -18.04
CA ASP A 99 19.04 3.43 -17.75
C ASP A 99 18.61 3.77 -16.33
N CYS A 100 17.29 3.95 -16.18
CA CYS A 100 16.66 4.12 -14.90
C CYS A 100 16.81 2.87 -14.02
N GLU A 101 17.05 3.08 -12.73
CA GLU A 101 17.04 2.03 -11.70
C GLU A 101 16.05 2.44 -10.60
N TRP A 102 15.05 1.59 -10.38
CA TRP A 102 14.19 1.70 -9.21
C TRP A 102 15.00 1.45 -7.93
N GLY A 103 14.79 2.30 -6.93
CA GLY A 103 15.22 1.99 -5.57
C GLY A 103 14.39 0.87 -4.97
N ASP A 104 14.80 0.46 -3.77
CA ASP A 104 14.04 -0.51 -2.99
C ASP A 104 12.65 0.03 -2.66
N TRP A 105 11.70 -0.90 -2.55
CA TRP A 105 10.39 -0.57 -2.00
C TRP A 105 10.53 -0.14 -0.55
N SER A 106 9.80 0.90 -0.17
CA SER A 106 9.56 1.22 1.23
C SER A 106 8.90 0.04 1.94
N ASP A 107 9.00 0.02 3.26
CA ASP A 107 8.14 -0.83 4.06
C ASP A 107 6.67 -0.57 3.75
N TRP A 108 5.86 -1.61 3.91
CA TRP A 108 4.41 -1.47 3.86
C TRP A 108 3.95 -0.56 4.98
N SER A 109 3.04 0.36 4.65
CA SER A 109 2.33 1.14 5.66
C SER A 109 1.51 0.23 6.58
N GLY A 110 1.14 0.77 7.74
CA GLY A 110 0.15 0.12 8.61
C GLY A 110 -1.18 -0.08 7.88
N CYS A 111 -1.97 -1.05 8.34
CA CYS A 111 -3.31 -1.26 7.80
C CYS A 111 -4.14 0.03 7.95
N SER A 112 -4.82 0.43 6.88
CA SER A 112 -5.60 1.66 6.86
C SER A 112 -6.75 1.66 7.86
N CYS A 113 -7.20 0.47 8.27
CA CYS A 113 -8.27 0.25 9.23
C CYS A 113 -7.94 -0.94 10.16
N SER A 114 -8.35 -0.84 11.43
CA SER A 114 -8.23 -1.94 12.41
C SER A 114 -9.39 -2.95 12.33
N CYS A 115 -10.42 -2.64 11.54
CA CYS A 115 -11.54 -3.51 11.26
C CYS A 115 -11.49 -4.00 9.80
N SER A 116 -12.44 -4.84 9.37
CA SER A 116 -12.41 -5.46 8.03
C SER A 116 -12.37 -4.42 6.90
N GLY A 117 -11.60 -4.69 5.82
CA GLY A 117 -11.58 -3.87 4.60
C GLY A 117 -10.46 -2.84 4.48
N GLY A 118 -9.45 -2.86 5.34
CA GLY A 118 -8.30 -1.95 5.24
C GLY A 118 -7.31 -2.29 4.11
N GLN A 119 -6.58 -1.29 3.63
CA GLN A 119 -5.52 -1.38 2.61
C GLN A 119 -4.16 -0.99 3.21
N ARG A 120 -3.07 -1.44 2.58
CA ARG A 120 -1.70 -0.98 2.85
C ARG A 120 -1.09 -0.47 1.56
N ASN A 121 -0.19 0.48 1.67
CA ASN A 121 0.51 1.10 0.56
C ASN A 121 2.02 1.08 0.82
N ARG A 122 2.79 1.11 -0.26
CA ARG A 122 4.24 1.29 -0.25
C ARG A 122 4.65 2.09 -1.47
N ALA A 123 5.80 2.73 -1.41
CA ALA A 123 6.33 3.54 -2.49
C ALA A 123 7.77 3.14 -2.80
N ARG A 124 8.23 3.45 -4.01
CA ARG A 124 9.65 3.38 -4.39
C ARG A 124 10.01 4.65 -5.13
N HIS A 125 11.26 5.07 -5.01
CA HIS A 125 11.79 6.23 -5.71
C HIS A 125 12.75 5.79 -6.81
N ILE A 126 13.00 6.68 -7.77
CA ILE A 126 14.03 6.46 -8.77
C ILE A 126 15.40 6.61 -8.09
N LYS A 127 16.16 5.52 -7.98
CA LYS A 127 17.50 5.51 -7.38
C LYS A 127 18.55 6.02 -8.34
N ARG A 128 18.46 5.61 -9.61
CA ARG A 128 19.25 6.18 -10.70
C ARG A 128 18.31 6.63 -11.78
N ALA A 129 18.40 7.90 -12.13
CA ALA A 129 17.54 8.44 -13.16
C ALA A 129 18.07 8.13 -14.56
N PRO A 130 17.16 8.01 -15.55
CA PRO A 130 17.56 7.81 -16.93
C PRO A 130 18.23 9.08 -17.48
N ARG A 131 19.19 8.88 -18.37
CA ARG A 131 19.87 9.96 -19.09
C ARG A 131 20.06 9.60 -20.56
N ASP A 132 19.97 10.64 -21.38
CA ASP A 132 20.37 10.64 -22.78
C ASP A 132 19.78 9.53 -23.65
N GLY A 133 18.48 9.24 -23.45
CA GLY A 133 17.78 8.19 -24.19
C GLY A 133 17.80 6.80 -23.55
N GLY A 134 18.40 6.65 -22.36
CA GLY A 134 18.31 5.42 -21.58
C GLY A 134 16.87 5.08 -21.15
N ALA A 135 16.65 3.82 -20.78
CA ALA A 135 15.34 3.29 -20.46
C ALA A 135 14.69 3.98 -19.25
N MET A 136 13.45 4.44 -19.40
CA MET A 136 12.68 5.15 -18.38
C MET A 136 12.07 4.18 -17.36
N CYS A 137 11.94 4.58 -16.09
CA CYS A 137 11.22 3.78 -15.11
C CYS A 137 9.71 3.88 -15.33
N SER A 138 9.04 2.72 -15.40
CA SER A 138 7.57 2.57 -15.44
C SER A 138 7.01 1.73 -14.29
#